data_AF-K0KQM1-F1
#
_entry.id   AF-K0KQM1-F1
#
_cell.length_a   1.000
_cell.length_b   1.000
_cell.length_c   1.000
_cell.angle_alpha   90.00
_cell.angle_beta   90.00
_cell.angle_gamma   90.00
#
_symmetry.space_group_name_H-M   'P 1'
#
loop_
_entity.id
_entity.type
_entity.pdbx_description
1 polymer ?
#
loop_
_entity_poly.entity_id
_entity_poly.type
_entity_poly.pdbx_seq_one_letter_code
_entity_poly.pdbx_strand_id
1 'polypeptide(L)'
;MTAASTAYKNLHNQLLINTKQAVKKQNAQSLKKTLALLNYQRLNAIKSKDADKLIQINNDIKQANKDTEDPVVSVDPLLIEKLKLSETDKNIKHIQDIANFLSYQRTYQELIERYNPGLTMTQEDKVRKTANRVGLDLPEQK
;
A
#
# COMPACT_ATOMS: atom_id res chain seq x y z
N MET A 1 13.67 -8.98 -30.34
CA MET A 1 12.27 -8.86 -29.83
C MET A 1 11.57 -7.81 -30.67
N THR A 2 10.30 -8.00 -31.04
CA THR A 2 9.52 -6.98 -31.76
C THR A 2 9.25 -5.78 -30.85
N ALA A 3 9.12 -4.57 -31.43
CA ALA A 3 8.82 -3.36 -30.66
C ALA A 3 7.55 -3.52 -29.81
N ALA A 4 6.54 -4.17 -30.39
CA ALA A 4 5.29 -4.52 -29.71
C ALA A 4 5.53 -5.40 -28.48
N SER A 5 6.25 -6.53 -28.62
CA SER A 5 6.54 -7.45 -27.51
C SER A 5 7.25 -6.76 -26.34
N THR A 6 8.20 -5.87 -26.63
CA THR A 6 8.91 -5.08 -25.63
C THR A 6 7.97 -4.14 -24.89
N ALA A 7 7.10 -3.41 -25.60
CA ALA A 7 6.13 -2.49 -25.01
C ALA A 7 5.15 -3.22 -24.08
N TYR A 8 4.61 -4.36 -24.51
CA TYR A 8 3.72 -5.18 -23.66
C TYR A 8 4.43 -5.71 -22.42
N LYS A 9 5.67 -6.22 -22.55
CA LYS A 9 6.45 -6.71 -21.42
C LYS A 9 6.72 -5.60 -20.40
N ASN A 10 7.04 -4.40 -20.88
CA ASN A 10 7.24 -3.25 -20.01
C ASN A 10 5.93 -2.91 -19.27
N LEU A 11 4.82 -2.74 -19.98
CA LEU A 11 3.52 -2.46 -19.36
C LEU A 11 3.16 -3.51 -18.29
N HIS A 12 3.30 -4.79 -18.61
CA HIS A 12 3.03 -5.88 -17.67
C HIS A 12 3.87 -5.76 -16.39
N ASN A 13 5.17 -5.52 -16.52
CA ASN A 13 6.05 -5.33 -15.38
C ASN A 13 5.65 -4.11 -14.54
N GLN A 14 5.30 -2.99 -15.19
CA GLN A 14 4.86 -1.79 -14.48
C GLN A 14 3.54 -2.01 -13.74
N LEU A 15 2.60 -2.73 -14.34
CA LEU A 15 1.35 -3.13 -13.69
C LEU A 15 1.62 -4.00 -12.47
N LEU A 16 2.44 -5.05 -12.59
CA LEU A 16 2.81 -5.92 -11.45
C LEU A 16 3.40 -5.13 -10.28
N ILE A 17 4.32 -4.21 -10.55
CA ILE A 17 4.93 -3.39 -9.49
C ILE A 17 3.87 -2.51 -8.82
N ASN A 18 3.03 -1.83 -9.60
CA ASN A 18 2.03 -0.91 -9.05
C ASN A 18 0.92 -1.65 -8.29
N THR A 19 0.46 -2.78 -8.79
CA THR A 19 -0.54 -3.60 -8.10
C THR A 19 0.02 -4.20 -6.81
N LYS A 20 1.29 -4.67 -6.80
CA LYS A 20 1.97 -5.13 -5.58
C LYS A 20 1.98 -4.04 -4.50
N GLN A 21 2.35 -2.80 -4.87
CA GLN A 21 2.36 -1.68 -3.92
C GLN A 21 0.96 -1.31 -3.43
N ALA A 22 -0.04 -1.30 -4.33
CA ALA A 22 -1.42 -1.04 -3.97
C ALA A 22 -1.98 -2.08 -2.98
N VAL A 23 -1.75 -3.37 -3.24
CA VAL A 23 -2.18 -4.46 -2.36
C VAL A 23 -1.46 -4.38 -1.02
N LYS A 24 -0.16 -4.09 -1.00
CA LYS A 24 0.61 -3.91 0.24
C LYS A 24 0.00 -2.80 1.11
N LYS A 25 -0.35 -1.66 0.51
CA LYS A 25 -1.00 -0.54 1.21
C LYS A 25 -2.38 -0.93 1.73
N GLN A 26 -3.17 -1.66 0.94
CA GLN A 26 -4.49 -2.14 1.34
C GLN A 26 -4.41 -3.14 2.51
N ASN A 27 -3.47 -4.09 2.45
CA ASN A 27 -3.23 -5.08 3.50
C ASN A 27 -2.77 -4.41 4.80
N ALA A 28 -1.91 -3.39 4.74
CA ALA A 28 -1.52 -2.63 5.91
C ALA A 28 -2.73 -1.93 6.58
N GLN A 29 -3.65 -1.39 5.77
CA GLN A 29 -4.87 -0.77 6.28
C GLN A 29 -5.86 -1.78 6.86
N SER A 30 -6.05 -2.94 6.21
CA SER A 30 -6.91 -4.01 6.75
C SER A 30 -6.32 -4.59 8.04
N LEU A 31 -5.01 -4.82 8.10
CA LEU A 31 -4.31 -5.26 9.30
C LEU A 31 -4.54 -4.28 10.47
N LYS A 32 -4.39 -2.97 10.24
CA LYS A 32 -4.66 -1.95 11.27
C LYS A 32 -6.10 -2.05 11.81
N LYS A 33 -7.09 -2.28 10.95
CA LYS A 33 -8.50 -2.46 11.36
C LYS A 33 -8.70 -3.74 12.16
N THR A 34 -8.13 -4.85 11.71
CA THR A 34 -8.21 -6.14 12.40
C THR A 34 -7.56 -6.06 13.77
N LEU A 35 -6.37 -5.46 13.89
CA LEU A 35 -5.69 -5.27 15.17
C LEU A 35 -6.50 -4.37 16.12
N ALA A 36 -7.13 -3.30 15.62
CA ALA A 36 -8.00 -2.45 16.43
C ALA A 36 -9.21 -3.24 16.97
N LEU A 37 -9.83 -4.08 16.14
CA LEU A 37 -10.93 -4.95 16.54
C LEU A 37 -10.48 -5.97 17.61
N LEU A 38 -9.36 -6.65 17.40
CA LEU A 38 -8.81 -7.62 18.35
C LEU A 38 -8.45 -6.95 19.68
N ASN A 39 -7.87 -5.75 19.65
CA ASN A 39 -7.58 -4.98 20.86
C ASN A 39 -8.86 -4.60 21.61
N TYR A 40 -9.91 -4.20 20.90
CA TYR A 40 -11.22 -3.94 21.51
C TYR A 40 -11.81 -5.20 22.17
N GLN A 41 -11.79 -6.33 21.47
CA GLN A 41 -12.23 -7.62 22.01
C GLN A 41 -11.41 -8.03 23.23
N ARG A 42 -10.09 -7.80 23.19
CA ARG A 42 -9.17 -8.04 24.31
C ARG A 42 -9.58 -7.26 25.54
N LEU A 43 -9.88 -5.97 25.39
CA LEU A 43 -10.34 -5.11 26.48
C LEU A 43 -11.68 -5.59 27.07
N ASN A 44 -12.60 -6.04 26.22
CA ASN A 44 -13.87 -6.59 26.69
C ASN A 44 -13.68 -7.91 27.45
N ALA A 45 -12.80 -8.81 26.97
CA ALA A 45 -12.47 -10.05 27.66
C ALA A 45 -11.81 -9.80 29.04
N ILE A 46 -10.96 -8.78 29.15
CA ILE A 46 -10.39 -8.35 30.44
C ILE A 46 -11.49 -7.88 31.38
N LYS A 47 -12.46 -7.10 30.88
CA LYS A 47 -13.61 -6.64 31.67
C LYS A 47 -14.50 -7.80 32.13
N SER A 48 -14.74 -8.79 31.28
CA SER A 48 -15.54 -9.98 31.63
C SER A 48 -14.77 -11.02 32.44
N LYS A 49 -13.45 -10.86 32.63
CA LYS A 49 -12.54 -11.82 33.30
C LYS A 49 -12.49 -13.20 32.62
N ASP A 50 -12.76 -13.26 31.32
CA ASP A 50 -12.69 -14.49 30.53
C ASP A 50 -11.23 -14.80 30.13
N ALA A 51 -10.56 -15.66 30.91
CA ALA A 51 -9.15 -15.99 30.70
C ALA A 51 -8.88 -16.72 29.36
N ASP A 52 -9.74 -17.66 28.98
CA ASP A 52 -9.53 -18.49 27.77
C ASP A 52 -9.61 -17.65 26.49
N LYS A 53 -10.60 -16.75 26.40
CA LYS A 53 -10.75 -15.82 25.28
C LYS A 53 -9.56 -14.88 25.19
N LEU A 54 -9.03 -14.43 26.33
CA LEU A 54 -7.87 -13.55 26.37
C LEU A 54 -6.62 -14.21 25.77
N ILE A 55 -6.40 -15.49 26.07
CA ILE A 55 -5.29 -16.28 25.52
C ILE A 55 -5.44 -16.42 24.00
N GLN A 56 -6.65 -16.74 23.51
CA GLN A 56 -6.94 -16.86 22.08
C GLN A 56 -6.66 -15.54 21.35
N ILE A 57 -7.23 -14.43 21.82
CA ILE A 57 -7.05 -13.10 21.21
C ILE A 57 -5.58 -12.69 21.18
N ASN A 58 -4.81 -12.99 22.23
CA ASN A 58 -3.38 -12.69 22.24
C ASN A 58 -2.59 -13.51 21.21
N ASN A 59 -3.00 -14.75 20.95
CA ASN A 59 -2.42 -15.57 19.89
C ASN A 59 -2.81 -15.04 18.51
N ASP A 60 -4.06 -14.63 18.32
CA ASP A 60 -4.54 -14.03 17.07
C ASP A 60 -3.81 -12.73 16.74
N ILE A 61 -3.55 -11.88 17.74
CA ILE A 61 -2.73 -10.67 17.59
C ILE A 61 -1.31 -11.03 17.16
N LYS A 62 -0.70 -12.06 17.75
CA LYS A 62 0.65 -12.52 17.36
C LYS A 62 0.66 -13.05 15.92
N GLN A 63 -0.37 -13.81 15.55
CA GLN A 63 -0.49 -14.38 14.22
C GLN A 63 -0.69 -13.28 13.16
N ALA A 64 -1.61 -12.35 13.40
CA ALA A 64 -1.88 -11.23 12.49
C ALA A 64 -0.64 -10.38 12.19
N ASN A 65 0.26 -10.20 13.17
CA ASN A 65 1.53 -9.50 12.95
C ASN A 65 2.53 -10.33 12.15
N LYS A 66 2.51 -11.66 12.28
CA LYS A 66 3.40 -12.58 11.58
C LYS A 66 3.07 -12.69 10.09
N ASP A 67 1.79 -12.59 9.73
CA ASP A 67 1.28 -12.73 8.35
C ASP A 67 1.62 -11.53 7.42
N THR A 68 2.61 -10.71 7.77
CA THR A 68 3.07 -9.58 6.95
C THR A 68 4.02 -10.08 5.85
N GLU A 69 3.53 -10.94 4.96
CA GLU A 69 4.28 -11.36 3.77
C GLU A 69 4.05 -10.41 2.59
N ASP A 70 5.00 -10.39 1.65
CA ASP A 70 4.84 -9.64 0.40
C ASP A 70 3.69 -10.24 -0.43
N PRO A 71 2.71 -9.44 -0.88
CA PRO A 71 1.58 -9.99 -1.60
C PRO A 71 2.03 -10.56 -2.95
N VAL A 72 1.61 -11.79 -3.23
CA VAL A 72 1.73 -12.39 -4.56
C VAL A 72 0.64 -11.75 -5.43
N VAL A 73 1.06 -11.02 -6.45
CA VAL A 73 0.15 -10.36 -7.37
C VAL A 73 0.38 -10.88 -8.78
N SER A 74 -0.71 -11.14 -9.48
CA SER A 74 -0.73 -11.51 -10.89
C SER A 74 -1.50 -10.46 -11.67
N VAL A 75 -1.06 -10.20 -12.90
CA VAL A 75 -1.83 -9.38 -13.85
C VAL A 75 -2.71 -10.33 -14.66
N ASP A 76 -3.97 -9.95 -14.85
CA ASP A 76 -4.94 -10.76 -15.59
C ASP A 76 -4.41 -11.16 -16.98
N PRO A 77 -4.26 -12.46 -17.26
CA PRO A 77 -3.72 -12.93 -18.54
C PRO A 77 -4.55 -12.48 -19.75
N LEU A 78 -5.86 -12.35 -19.55
CA LEU A 78 -6.82 -11.96 -20.60
C LEU A 78 -6.64 -10.51 -21.05
N LEU A 79 -6.18 -9.63 -20.15
CA LEU A 79 -5.79 -8.26 -20.50
C LEU A 79 -4.59 -8.26 -21.45
N ILE A 80 -3.58 -9.09 -21.15
CA ILE A 80 -2.37 -9.22 -21.96
C ILE A 80 -2.69 -9.78 -23.35
N GLU A 81 -3.60 -10.74 -23.43
CA GLU A 81 -4.04 -11.32 -24.69
C GLU A 81 -4.77 -10.30 -25.57
N LYS A 82 -5.75 -9.56 -25.01
CA LYS A 82 -6.46 -8.50 -25.73
C LYS A 82 -5.55 -7.39 -26.22
N LEU A 83 -4.54 -7.05 -25.42
CA LEU A 83 -3.54 -6.06 -25.78
C LEU A 83 -2.71 -6.55 -26.97
N LYS A 84 -2.26 -7.81 -26.98
CA LYS A 84 -1.50 -8.39 -28.10
C LYS A 84 -2.25 -8.45 -29.42
N LEU A 85 -3.57 -8.65 -29.42
CA LEU A 85 -4.37 -8.69 -30.65
C LEU A 85 -4.40 -7.34 -31.41
N SER A 86 -3.99 -6.25 -30.76
CA SER A 86 -4.13 -4.88 -31.26
C SER A 86 -2.81 -4.32 -31.79
N GLU A 87 -2.20 -4.99 -32.76
CA GLU A 87 -0.87 -4.66 -33.30
C GLU A 87 -0.88 -3.51 -34.33
N THR A 88 -1.43 -2.35 -33.97
CA THR A 88 -1.19 -1.12 -34.76
C THR A 88 -0.06 -0.31 -34.13
N ASP A 89 0.74 0.38 -34.95
CA ASP A 89 1.84 1.23 -34.46
C ASP A 89 1.36 2.28 -33.45
N LYS A 90 0.15 2.81 -33.64
CA LYS A 90 -0.48 3.75 -32.69
C LYS A 90 -0.72 3.09 -31.33
N ASN A 91 -1.26 1.88 -31.31
CA ASN A 91 -1.54 1.14 -30.09
C ASN A 91 -0.25 0.77 -29.36
N ILE A 92 0.80 0.37 -30.08
CA ILE A 92 2.11 0.08 -29.49
C ILE A 92 2.67 1.31 -28.77
N LYS A 93 2.58 2.50 -29.40
CA LYS A 93 2.98 3.76 -28.76
C LYS A 93 2.15 4.06 -27.52
N HIS A 94 0.81 3.97 -27.60
CA HIS A 94 -0.06 4.20 -26.44
C HIS A 94 0.26 3.29 -25.26
N ILE A 95 0.57 2.01 -25.51
CA ILE A 95 0.96 1.06 -24.47
C ILE A 95 2.26 1.47 -23.80
N GLN A 96 3.22 1.93 -24.59
CA GLN A 96 4.48 2.42 -24.06
C GLN A 96 4.30 3.71 -23.26
N ASP A 97 3.44 4.62 -23.71
CA ASP A 97 3.10 5.84 -22.97
C ASP A 97 2.43 5.53 -21.63
N ILE A 98 1.52 4.55 -21.59
CA ILE A 98 0.91 4.07 -20.35
C ILE A 98 1.97 3.46 -19.41
N ALA A 99 2.85 2.60 -19.93
CA ALA A 99 3.93 2.02 -19.13
C ALA A 99 4.84 3.11 -18.52
N ASN A 100 5.19 4.12 -19.32
CA ASN A 100 5.98 5.27 -18.88
C ASN A 100 5.23 6.06 -17.80
N PHE A 101 3.96 6.38 -18.02
CA PHE A 101 3.13 7.08 -17.04
C PHE A 101 3.09 6.34 -15.70
N LEU A 102 2.87 5.02 -15.71
CA LEU A 102 2.86 4.20 -14.49
C LEU A 102 4.19 4.24 -13.73
N SER A 103 5.31 4.29 -14.45
CA SER A 103 6.64 4.43 -13.85
C SER A 103 6.85 5.84 -13.30
N TYR A 104 6.50 6.87 -14.09
CA TYR A 104 6.68 8.27 -13.73
C TYR A 104 5.82 8.69 -12.55
N GLN A 105 4.63 8.13 -12.41
CA GLN A 105 3.76 8.38 -11.26
C GLN A 105 4.42 7.97 -9.94
N ARG A 106 5.19 6.87 -9.93
CA ARG A 106 5.93 6.46 -8.72
C ARG A 106 7.06 7.44 -8.40
N THR A 107 7.89 7.78 -9.39
CA THR A 107 8.97 8.77 -9.20
C THR A 107 8.41 10.13 -8.79
N TYR A 108 7.26 10.52 -9.31
CA TYR A 108 6.57 11.75 -8.92
C TYR A 108 6.15 11.71 -7.44
N GLN A 109 5.59 10.60 -6.97
CA GLN A 109 5.24 10.42 -5.56
C GLN A 109 6.49 10.47 -4.66
N GLU A 110 7.58 9.82 -5.04
CA GLU A 110 8.85 9.87 -4.30
C GLU A 110 9.41 11.30 -4.20
N LEU A 111 9.32 12.07 -5.29
CA LEU A 111 9.74 13.47 -5.31
C LEU A 111 8.85 14.34 -4.41
N ILE A 112 7.53 14.13 -4.41
CA ILE A 112 6.63 14.84 -3.49
C ILE A 112 7.02 14.55 -2.04
N GLU A 113 7.22 13.29 -1.68
CA GLU A 113 7.55 12.91 -0.30
C GLU A 113 8.87 13.54 0.16
N ARG A 114 9.86 13.66 -0.73
CA ARG A 114 11.16 14.26 -0.41
C ARG A 114 11.11 15.78 -0.27
N TYR A 115 10.46 16.47 -1.20
CA TYR A 115 10.52 17.94 -1.28
C TYR A 115 9.33 18.63 -0.63
N ASN A 116 8.20 17.94 -0.49
CA ASN A 116 7.01 18.43 0.19
C ASN A 116 6.37 17.35 1.09
N PRO A 117 7.08 16.90 2.14
CA PRO A 117 6.52 15.94 3.10
C PRO A 117 5.30 16.50 3.82
N GLY A 118 5.16 17.84 3.89
CA GLY A 118 3.98 18.49 4.47
C GLY A 118 2.68 18.18 3.75
N LEU A 119 2.71 17.74 2.48
CA LEU A 119 1.49 17.38 1.76
C LEU A 119 0.91 16.04 2.24
N THR A 120 1.76 15.07 2.58
CA THR A 120 1.35 13.70 2.97
C THR A 120 1.23 13.52 4.49
N MET A 121 1.73 14.46 5.29
CA MET A 121 1.63 14.43 6.75
C MET A 121 0.20 14.56 7.26
N THR A 122 -0.13 13.80 8.30
CA THR A 122 -1.38 13.96 9.05
C THR A 122 -1.42 15.32 9.75
N GLN A 123 -2.63 15.78 10.11
CA GLN A 123 -2.75 17.06 10.83
C GLN A 123 -2.03 17.03 12.18
N GLU A 124 -2.08 15.92 12.88
CA GLU A 124 -1.39 15.76 14.16
C GLU A 124 0.12 15.90 14.00
N ASP A 125 0.71 15.26 12.99
CA ASP A 125 2.14 15.38 12.72
C ASP A 125 2.55 16.80 12.33
N LYS A 126 1.68 17.52 11.60
CA LYS A 126 1.91 18.93 11.24
C LYS A 126 1.93 19.82 12.48
N VAL A 127 0.98 19.63 13.39
CA VAL A 127 0.96 20.39 14.65
C VAL A 127 2.21 20.07 15.47
N ARG A 128 2.56 18.78 15.61
CA ARG A 128 3.77 18.34 16.33
C ARG A 128 5.06 18.94 15.75
N LYS A 129 5.24 18.90 14.42
CA LYS A 129 6.42 19.53 13.78
C LYS A 129 6.45 21.05 13.97
N THR A 130 5.28 21.69 13.90
CA THR A 130 5.17 23.14 14.12
C THR A 130 5.52 23.52 15.56
N ALA A 131 5.04 22.76 16.53
CA ALA A 131 5.38 22.94 17.95
C ALA A 131 6.88 22.74 18.19
N ASN A 132 7.47 21.67 17.64
CA ASN A 132 8.92 21.44 17.73
C ASN A 132 9.73 22.58 17.11
N ARG A 133 9.22 23.23 16.05
CA ARG A 133 9.88 24.39 15.41
C ARG A 133 9.99 25.60 16.36
N VAL A 134 9.09 25.71 17.34
CA VAL A 134 9.08 26.77 18.36
C VAL A 134 9.58 26.27 19.72
N GLY A 135 10.13 25.07 19.80
CA GLY A 135 10.63 24.48 21.06
C GLY A 135 9.54 24.03 22.04
N LEU A 136 8.31 23.81 21.56
CA LEU A 136 7.20 23.27 22.34
C LEU A 136 7.03 21.77 22.05
N ASP A 137 6.74 20.97 23.07
CA ASP A 137 6.42 19.55 22.93
C ASP A 137 4.91 19.31 23.13
N LEU A 138 4.33 18.42 22.31
CA LEU A 138 2.91 18.09 22.40
C LEU A 138 2.70 16.89 23.32
N PRO A 139 1.73 16.92 24.25
CA PRO A 139 1.40 15.75 25.05
C PRO A 139 0.87 14.61 24.18
N GLU A 140 1.23 13.36 24.52
CA GLU A 140 0.68 12.18 23.84
C GLU A 140 -0.83 12.08 24.06
N GLN A 141 -1.58 11.75 23.00
CA GLN A 141 -3.02 11.50 23.12
C GLN A 141 -3.24 10.21 23.92
N LYS A 142 -4.02 10.32 25.01
CA LYS A 142 -4.44 9.19 25.87
C LYS A 142 -5.41 8.25 25.17
#